data_AF-A0A971YZE1-F1
#
_entry.id   AF-A0A971YZE1-F1
#
_cell.length_a   1.000
_cell.length_b   1.000
_cell.length_c   1.000
_cell.angle_alpha   90.00
_cell.angle_beta   90.00
_cell.angle_gamma   90.00
#
_symmetry.space_group_name_H-M   'P 1'
#
loop_
_entity.id
_entity.type
_entity.pdbx_description
1 polymer ?
#
loop_
_entity_poly.entity_id
_entity_poly.type
_entity_poly.pdbx_seq_one_letter_code
_entity_poly.pdbx_strand_id
1 'polypeptide(L)'
;MKGSAGAILLQLQEKVGYPYTLLTPDMYRWGAGGGASWGTLCGTLAGAANMINLVVPAADVPKLVGELFGWYSSTALPTMNHESYAKFPNKTQSIAGNPLCHASVSNWCAASGFRETDEERLNRCAMLAGDVAAKAIELLNSYHAKNFTPAYKVSAETAKCQGCHVGKTSMLGNTLTNMDCAPCHPNAHKK
;
A
#
# COMPACT_ATOMS: atom_id res chain seq x y z
N MET A 1 -2.45 -7.67 -5.88
CA MET A 1 -3.57 -7.91 -4.95
C MET A 1 -3.63 -9.35 -4.51
N LYS A 2 -3.84 -10.32 -5.42
CA LYS A 2 -3.77 -11.76 -5.09
C LYS A 2 -2.54 -12.17 -4.27
N GLY A 3 -1.33 -11.70 -4.63
CA GLY A 3 -0.10 -12.08 -3.93
C GLY A 3 -0.11 -11.73 -2.43
N SER A 4 -0.33 -10.46 -2.09
CA SER A 4 -0.33 -10.02 -0.69
C SER A 4 -1.54 -10.51 0.10
N ALA A 5 -2.73 -10.57 -0.52
CA ALA A 5 -3.91 -11.15 0.12
C ALA A 5 -3.72 -12.65 0.39
N GLY A 6 -3.26 -13.39 -0.62
CA GLY A 6 -3.03 -14.84 -0.54
C GLY A 6 -2.00 -15.22 0.51
N ALA A 7 -0.93 -14.43 0.66
CA ALA A 7 0.10 -14.68 1.68
C ALA A 7 -0.48 -14.74 3.11
N ILE A 8 -1.53 -13.97 3.39
CA ILE A 8 -2.20 -13.94 4.69
C ILE A 8 -3.39 -14.91 4.72
N LEU A 9 -4.24 -14.87 3.70
CA LEU A 9 -5.46 -15.70 3.64
C LEU A 9 -5.15 -17.19 3.68
N LEU A 10 -4.14 -17.66 2.93
CA LEU A 10 -3.80 -19.07 2.90
C LEU A 10 -3.34 -19.57 4.28
N GLN A 11 -2.64 -18.72 5.05
CA GLN A 11 -2.27 -19.06 6.43
C GLN A 11 -3.48 -19.11 7.35
N LEU A 12 -4.45 -18.19 7.21
CA LEU A 12 -5.71 -18.25 7.95
C LEU A 12 -6.50 -19.52 7.61
N GLN A 13 -6.53 -19.91 6.34
CA GLN A 13 -7.20 -21.15 5.91
C GLN A 13 -6.56 -22.39 6.51
N GLU A 14 -5.22 -22.47 6.49
CA GLU A 14 -4.50 -23.63 6.99
C GLU A 14 -4.54 -23.73 8.51
N LYS A 15 -4.36 -22.61 9.23
CA LYS A 15 -4.18 -22.61 10.69
C LYS A 15 -5.46 -22.40 11.48
N VAL A 16 -6.45 -21.70 10.90
CA VAL A 16 -7.73 -21.40 11.58
C VAL A 16 -8.89 -22.16 10.94
N GLY A 17 -8.92 -22.30 9.61
CA GLY A 17 -9.99 -22.99 8.91
C GLY A 17 -11.20 -22.09 8.65
N TYR A 18 -12.38 -22.57 9.00
CA TYR A 18 -13.64 -21.81 8.81
C TYR A 18 -13.64 -20.51 9.64
N PRO A 19 -14.13 -19.36 9.13
CA PRO A 19 -14.80 -19.15 7.83
C PRO A 19 -13.86 -18.83 6.66
N TYR A 20 -12.54 -18.74 6.88
CA TYR A 20 -11.58 -18.27 5.88
C TYR A 20 -11.45 -19.21 4.68
N THR A 21 -11.79 -20.50 4.86
CA THR A 21 -11.82 -21.50 3.79
C THR A 21 -12.89 -21.25 2.72
N LEU A 22 -13.87 -20.38 2.98
CA LEU A 22 -14.86 -19.96 1.97
C LEU A 22 -14.32 -18.91 0.99
N LEU A 23 -13.26 -18.19 1.36
CA LEU A 23 -12.69 -17.13 0.54
C LEU A 23 -11.65 -17.73 -0.42
N THR A 24 -11.65 -17.31 -1.67
CA THR A 24 -10.61 -17.73 -2.62
C THR A 24 -9.66 -16.57 -2.94
N PRO A 25 -8.33 -16.75 -2.85
CA PRO A 25 -7.37 -15.73 -3.28
C PRO A 25 -7.56 -15.25 -4.73
N ASP A 26 -8.21 -16.07 -5.57
CA ASP A 26 -8.45 -15.74 -6.97
C ASP A 26 -9.45 -14.59 -7.16
N MET A 27 -10.32 -14.32 -6.19
CA MET A 27 -11.22 -13.16 -6.23
C MET A 27 -10.47 -11.83 -6.29
N TYR A 28 -9.17 -11.81 -5.95
CA TYR A 28 -8.34 -10.61 -5.96
C TYR A 28 -7.55 -10.42 -7.27
N ARG A 29 -7.77 -11.23 -8.31
CA ARG A 29 -7.07 -11.09 -9.61
C ARG A 29 -7.37 -9.76 -10.31
N TRP A 30 -8.58 -9.20 -10.14
CA TRP A 30 -8.99 -7.93 -10.76
C TRP A 30 -8.06 -6.77 -10.37
N GLY A 31 -7.42 -6.83 -9.20
CA GLY A 31 -6.52 -5.80 -8.69
C GLY A 31 -5.17 -5.69 -9.39
N ALA A 32 -4.92 -6.46 -10.46
CA ALA A 32 -3.71 -6.33 -11.26
C ALA A 32 -3.59 -4.91 -11.85
N GLY A 33 -2.38 -4.34 -11.84
CA GLY A 33 -2.11 -3.01 -12.39
C GLY A 33 -2.87 -1.85 -11.74
N GLY A 34 -3.28 -1.99 -10.47
CA GLY A 34 -4.11 -0.98 -9.80
C GLY A 34 -5.56 -1.01 -10.27
N GLY A 35 -6.10 -2.20 -10.51
CA GLY A 35 -7.48 -2.43 -10.97
C GLY A 35 -7.55 -2.40 -12.50
N ALA A 36 -7.49 -3.57 -13.14
CA ALA A 36 -7.49 -3.71 -14.60
C ALA A 36 -6.55 -2.71 -15.32
N SER A 37 -5.33 -2.52 -14.79
CA SER A 37 -4.32 -1.60 -15.34
C SER A 37 -4.67 -0.10 -15.31
N TRP A 38 -5.65 0.33 -14.52
CA TRP A 38 -5.97 1.76 -14.35
C TRP A 38 -4.97 2.53 -13.48
N GLY A 39 -4.02 1.85 -12.85
CA GLY A 39 -2.96 2.52 -12.08
C GLY A 39 -3.45 3.18 -10.77
N THR A 40 -4.62 2.80 -10.26
CA THR A 40 -5.24 3.40 -9.05
C THR A 40 -4.57 2.91 -7.76
N LEU A 41 -5.29 2.45 -6.74
CA LEU A 41 -4.71 1.91 -5.51
C LEU A 41 -3.78 0.72 -5.84
N CYS A 42 -2.57 0.73 -5.31
CA CYS A 42 -1.63 -0.37 -5.52
C CYS A 42 -2.26 -1.70 -5.08
N GLY A 43 -2.26 -2.67 -5.97
CA GLY A 43 -2.93 -3.93 -5.71
C GLY A 43 -2.37 -4.64 -4.48
N THR A 44 -1.08 -4.50 -4.17
CA THR A 44 -0.48 -5.12 -2.97
C THR A 44 -1.07 -4.54 -1.68
N LEU A 45 -1.22 -3.21 -1.62
CA LEU A 45 -1.89 -2.50 -0.53
C LEU A 45 -3.35 -2.91 -0.39
N ALA A 46 -4.10 -2.91 -1.50
CA ALA A 46 -5.51 -3.30 -1.48
C ALA A 46 -5.70 -4.74 -0.98
N GLY A 47 -4.82 -5.66 -1.36
CA GLY A 47 -4.87 -7.05 -0.91
C GLY A 47 -4.64 -7.17 0.60
N ALA A 48 -3.61 -6.52 1.12
CA ALA A 48 -3.31 -6.52 2.55
C ALA A 48 -4.38 -5.81 3.39
N ALA A 49 -4.92 -4.67 2.91
CA ALA A 49 -5.99 -3.96 3.58
C ALA A 49 -7.27 -4.79 3.71
N ASN A 50 -7.61 -5.59 2.68
CA ASN A 50 -8.72 -6.55 2.77
C ASN A 50 -8.48 -7.56 3.90
N MET A 51 -7.25 -8.07 4.04
CA MET A 51 -6.92 -9.04 5.08
C MET A 51 -6.98 -8.43 6.47
N ILE A 52 -6.48 -7.19 6.64
CA ILE A 52 -6.64 -6.43 7.89
C ILE A 52 -8.12 -6.30 8.24
N ASN A 53 -8.96 -5.93 7.27
CA ASN A 53 -10.40 -5.77 7.47
C ASN A 53 -11.12 -7.06 7.87
N LEU A 54 -10.59 -8.23 7.50
CA LEU A 54 -11.19 -9.53 7.88
C LEU A 54 -10.94 -9.90 9.35
N VAL A 55 -9.88 -9.38 9.97
CA VAL A 55 -9.41 -9.87 11.29
C VAL A 55 -9.39 -8.78 12.36
N VAL A 56 -9.67 -7.54 12.00
CA VAL A 56 -9.69 -6.38 12.90
C VAL A 56 -11.10 -5.78 12.98
N PRO A 57 -11.59 -5.38 14.16
CA PRO A 57 -12.84 -4.65 14.30
C PRO A 57 -12.89 -3.40 13.41
N ALA A 58 -14.05 -3.14 12.79
CA ALA A 58 -14.22 -2.08 11.80
C ALA A 58 -13.75 -0.69 12.26
N ALA A 59 -13.90 -0.37 13.56
CA ALA A 59 -13.47 0.91 14.13
C ALA A 59 -11.95 1.12 14.11
N ASP A 60 -11.15 0.04 14.08
CA ASP A 60 -9.69 0.10 14.11
C ASP A 60 -9.04 -0.11 12.73
N VAL A 61 -9.78 -0.67 11.76
CA VAL A 61 -9.29 -0.88 10.39
C VAL A 61 -8.65 0.38 9.78
N PRO A 62 -9.27 1.59 9.85
CA PRO A 62 -8.66 2.79 9.27
C PRO A 62 -7.30 3.14 9.87
N LYS A 63 -7.05 2.79 11.14
CA LYS A 63 -5.79 3.08 11.83
C LYS A 63 -4.66 2.23 11.25
N LEU A 64 -4.87 0.91 11.14
CA LEU A 64 -3.85 0.00 10.60
C LEU A 64 -3.65 0.20 9.09
N VAL A 65 -4.73 0.37 8.33
CA VAL A 65 -4.65 0.61 6.88
C VAL A 65 -3.97 1.95 6.60
N GLY A 66 -4.28 2.99 7.38
CA GLY A 66 -3.60 4.28 7.31
C GLY A 66 -2.10 4.17 7.55
N GLU A 67 -1.69 3.43 8.58
CA GLU A 67 -0.28 3.17 8.87
C GLU A 67 0.42 2.42 7.72
N LEU A 68 -0.22 1.36 7.20
CA LEU A 68 0.31 0.58 6.07
C LEU A 68 0.51 1.43 4.82
N PHE A 69 -0.48 2.26 4.48
CA PHE A 69 -0.46 3.09 3.27
C PHE A 69 0.58 4.21 3.40
N GLY A 70 0.68 4.81 4.59
CA GLY A 70 1.68 5.80 4.90
C GLY A 70 3.11 5.26 4.84
N TRP A 71 3.34 4.10 5.46
CA TRP A 71 4.61 3.38 5.37
C TRP A 71 4.99 3.09 3.92
N TYR A 72 4.08 2.52 3.13
CA TYR A 72 4.34 2.21 1.72
C TYR A 72 4.70 3.46 0.91
N SER A 73 4.02 4.57 1.17
CA SER A 73 4.20 5.82 0.42
C SER A 73 5.53 6.50 0.73
N SER A 74 6.08 6.30 1.94
CA SER A 74 7.29 6.97 2.42
C SER A 74 8.55 6.08 2.45
N THR A 75 8.39 4.77 2.32
CA THR A 75 9.50 3.82 2.39
C THR A 75 10.11 3.57 1.00
N ALA A 76 11.44 3.48 0.94
CA ALA A 76 12.13 3.04 -0.26
C ALA A 76 11.90 1.52 -0.47
N LEU A 77 11.14 1.18 -1.51
CA LEU A 77 10.70 -0.19 -1.79
C LEU A 77 11.06 -0.62 -3.23
N PRO A 78 11.26 -1.93 -3.49
CA PRO A 78 11.14 -3.07 -2.57
C PRO A 78 12.26 -3.10 -1.52
N THR A 79 12.09 -3.84 -0.43
CA THR A 79 13.18 -4.07 0.53
C THR A 79 14.18 -5.10 0.00
N MET A 80 15.34 -5.17 0.63
CA MET A 80 16.38 -6.17 0.35
C MET A 80 16.13 -7.52 1.06
N ASN A 81 14.93 -7.73 1.62
CA ASN A 81 14.61 -8.98 2.34
C ASN A 81 14.31 -10.16 1.39
N HIS A 82 14.19 -9.89 0.09
CA HIS A 82 13.84 -10.88 -0.92
C HIS A 82 15.04 -11.49 -1.65
N GLU A 83 16.26 -11.03 -1.35
CA GLU A 83 17.47 -11.29 -2.16
C GLU A 83 17.81 -12.76 -2.32
N SER A 84 17.53 -13.59 -1.30
CA SER A 84 17.83 -15.02 -1.35
C SER A 84 16.91 -15.84 -2.26
N TYR A 85 15.78 -15.29 -2.70
CA TYR A 85 14.78 -16.00 -3.51
C TYR A 85 14.17 -15.18 -4.66
N ALA A 86 14.54 -13.90 -4.80
CA ALA A 86 14.09 -13.08 -5.91
C ALA A 86 14.70 -13.58 -7.22
N LYS A 87 13.87 -13.73 -8.26
CA LYS A 87 14.33 -14.05 -9.63
C LYS A 87 15.40 -13.05 -10.10
N PHE A 88 15.26 -11.79 -9.71
CA PHE A 88 16.23 -10.75 -10.02
C PHE A 88 16.62 -10.01 -8.73
N PRO A 89 17.73 -10.39 -8.09
CA PRO A 89 18.24 -9.74 -6.89
C PRO A 89 18.71 -8.30 -7.18
N ASN A 90 19.04 -7.56 -6.12
CA ASN A 90 19.61 -6.22 -6.13
C ASN A 90 18.74 -5.19 -6.85
N LYS A 91 17.43 -5.18 -6.54
CA LYS A 91 16.51 -4.22 -7.15
C LYS A 91 16.75 -2.80 -6.65
N THR A 92 16.70 -1.86 -7.58
CA THR A 92 16.61 -0.43 -7.27
C THR A 92 15.45 -0.18 -6.33
N GLN A 93 15.71 0.50 -5.23
CA GLN A 93 14.68 0.95 -4.30
C GLN A 93 14.22 2.35 -4.70
N SER A 94 12.92 2.64 -4.56
CA SER A 94 12.36 3.96 -4.84
C SER A 94 11.22 4.26 -3.89
N ILE A 95 11.00 5.54 -3.59
CA ILE A 95 9.86 5.99 -2.79
C ILE A 95 8.65 6.23 -3.72
N ALA A 96 7.51 5.63 -3.39
CA ALA A 96 6.30 5.78 -4.21
C ALA A 96 5.66 7.17 -4.07
N GLY A 97 5.82 7.83 -2.91
CA GLY A 97 5.21 9.12 -2.56
C GLY A 97 3.72 9.02 -2.24
N ASN A 98 3.01 8.11 -2.91
CA ASN A 98 1.59 7.89 -2.78
C ASN A 98 1.23 6.39 -2.88
N PRO A 99 0.08 5.96 -2.35
CA PRO A 99 -0.36 4.55 -2.41
C PRO A 99 -0.82 4.12 -3.82
N LEU A 100 -0.65 4.98 -4.82
CA LEU A 100 -1.07 4.75 -6.20
C LEU A 100 -0.08 3.86 -6.95
N CYS A 101 -0.60 2.88 -7.69
CA CYS A 101 0.17 2.00 -8.54
C CYS A 101 0.86 2.79 -9.66
N HIS A 102 0.18 3.77 -10.24
CA HIS A 102 0.73 4.65 -11.27
C HIS A 102 1.99 5.36 -10.75
N ALA A 103 1.86 6.14 -9.68
CA ALA A 103 2.98 6.86 -9.07
C ALA A 103 4.13 5.90 -8.68
N SER A 104 3.81 4.78 -8.04
CA SER A 104 4.82 3.82 -7.62
C SER A 104 5.61 3.21 -8.77
N VAL A 105 4.95 2.79 -9.86
CA VAL A 105 5.62 2.16 -11.00
C VAL A 105 6.41 3.21 -11.76
N SER A 106 5.82 4.37 -12.04
CA SER A 106 6.48 5.45 -12.77
C SER A 106 7.75 5.94 -12.06
N ASN A 107 7.70 6.16 -10.74
CA ASN A 107 8.88 6.59 -9.98
C ASN A 107 9.97 5.52 -9.99
N TRP A 108 9.60 4.24 -9.87
CA TRP A 108 10.57 3.15 -9.89
C TRP A 108 11.21 2.98 -11.28
N CYS A 109 10.42 3.06 -12.35
CA CYS A 109 10.94 3.01 -13.72
C CYS A 109 11.91 4.18 -13.98
N ALA A 110 11.55 5.39 -13.53
CA ALA A 110 12.44 6.56 -13.64
C ALA A 110 13.76 6.37 -12.87
N ALA A 111 13.71 5.79 -11.67
CA ALA A 111 14.90 5.58 -10.84
C ALA A 111 15.79 4.42 -11.33
N SER A 112 15.20 3.38 -11.90
CA SER A 112 15.91 2.15 -12.29
C SER A 112 16.34 2.12 -13.76
N GLY A 113 15.72 2.93 -14.62
CA GLY A 113 15.93 2.89 -16.06
C GLY A 113 15.20 1.75 -16.79
N PHE A 114 14.51 0.86 -16.05
CA PHE A 114 13.70 -0.21 -16.65
C PHE A 114 12.35 0.32 -17.13
N ARG A 115 11.83 -0.31 -18.18
CA ARG A 115 10.51 -0.03 -18.74
C ARG A 115 9.44 -0.68 -17.88
N GLU A 116 8.23 -0.16 -18.01
CA GLU A 116 7.04 -0.76 -17.42
C GLU A 116 6.78 -2.17 -17.96
N THR A 117 7.20 -2.51 -19.18
CA THR A 117 7.02 -3.87 -19.73
C THR A 117 8.03 -4.88 -19.24
N ASP A 118 9.13 -4.45 -18.62
CA ASP A 118 10.26 -5.31 -18.31
C ASP A 118 9.93 -6.31 -17.20
N GLU A 119 10.53 -7.51 -17.28
CA GLU A 119 10.33 -8.55 -16.27
C GLU A 119 10.82 -8.12 -14.88
N GLU A 120 11.81 -7.24 -14.85
CA GLU A 120 12.37 -6.63 -13.64
C GLU A 120 11.31 -5.81 -12.90
N ARG A 121 10.47 -5.07 -13.63
CA ARG A 121 9.34 -4.34 -13.05
C ARG A 121 8.28 -5.30 -12.51
N LEU A 122 7.96 -6.37 -13.24
CA LEU A 122 7.03 -7.40 -12.78
C LEU A 122 7.54 -8.08 -11.50
N ASN A 123 8.81 -8.44 -11.46
CA ASN A 123 9.46 -9.04 -10.29
C ASN A 123 9.49 -8.07 -9.11
N ARG A 124 9.77 -6.78 -9.34
CA ARG A 124 9.67 -5.74 -8.31
C ARG A 124 8.27 -5.65 -7.72
N CYS A 125 7.21 -5.75 -8.53
CA CYS A 125 5.83 -5.79 -8.03
C CYS A 125 5.53 -7.07 -7.22
N ALA A 126 6.18 -8.19 -7.53
CA ALA A 126 6.08 -9.42 -6.73
C ALA A 126 6.80 -9.27 -5.38
N MET A 127 7.98 -8.67 -5.35
CA MET A 127 8.70 -8.33 -4.10
C MET A 127 7.86 -7.40 -3.23
N LEU A 128 7.29 -6.33 -3.81
CA LEU A 128 6.34 -5.46 -3.11
C LEU A 128 5.16 -6.21 -2.47
N ALA A 129 4.67 -7.29 -3.11
CA ALA A 129 3.58 -8.07 -2.54
C ALA A 129 4.02 -8.78 -1.26
N GLY A 130 5.27 -9.26 -1.22
CA GLY A 130 5.89 -9.83 -0.02
C GLY A 130 6.14 -8.76 1.06
N ASP A 131 6.78 -7.65 0.71
CA ASP A 131 7.03 -6.52 1.62
C ASP A 131 5.74 -6.03 2.30
N VAL A 132 4.69 -5.78 1.50
CA VAL A 132 3.42 -5.28 2.02
C VAL A 132 2.69 -6.34 2.86
N ALA A 133 2.77 -7.62 2.50
CA ALA A 133 2.20 -8.69 3.31
C ALA A 133 2.92 -8.80 4.65
N ALA A 134 4.26 -8.80 4.66
CA ALA A 134 5.07 -8.82 5.86
C ALA A 134 4.74 -7.62 6.76
N LYS A 135 4.68 -6.41 6.18
CA LYS A 135 4.33 -5.21 6.95
C LYS A 135 2.93 -5.29 7.55
N ALA A 136 1.95 -5.78 6.79
CA ALA A 136 0.60 -5.95 7.32
C ALA A 136 0.57 -6.94 8.50
N ILE A 137 1.34 -8.02 8.45
CA ILE A 137 1.50 -8.96 9.56
C ILE A 137 2.18 -8.31 10.78
N GLU A 138 3.23 -7.51 10.58
CA GLU A 138 3.85 -6.75 11.69
C GLU A 138 2.82 -5.85 12.40
N LEU A 139 2.00 -5.13 11.63
CA LEU A 139 0.96 -4.25 12.16
C LEU A 139 -0.13 -5.05 12.90
N LEU A 140 -0.59 -6.16 12.33
CA LEU A 140 -1.57 -7.05 12.96
C LEU A 140 -1.04 -7.68 14.25
N ASN A 141 0.20 -8.16 14.24
CA ASN A 141 0.85 -8.72 15.43
C ASN A 141 0.96 -7.68 16.54
N SER A 142 1.41 -6.46 16.20
CA SER A 142 1.47 -5.35 17.15
C SER A 142 0.08 -4.98 17.69
N TYR A 143 -0.95 -5.00 16.84
CA TYR A 143 -2.32 -4.72 17.22
C TYR A 143 -2.88 -5.76 18.20
N HIS A 144 -2.76 -7.05 17.89
CA HIS A 144 -3.24 -8.11 18.76
C HIS A 144 -2.41 -8.25 20.05
N ALA A 145 -1.14 -7.87 20.03
CA ALA A 145 -0.30 -7.73 21.22
C ALA A 145 -0.61 -6.46 22.05
N LYS A 146 -1.56 -5.62 21.62
CA LYS A 146 -1.92 -4.34 22.26
C LYS A 146 -0.77 -3.32 22.33
N ASN A 147 0.20 -3.43 21.43
CA ASN A 147 1.36 -2.54 21.32
C ASN A 147 1.26 -1.59 20.10
N PHE A 148 0.21 -1.72 19.29
CA PHE A 148 0.03 -0.87 18.12
C PHE A 148 -0.34 0.56 18.51
N THR A 149 0.47 1.50 18.04
CA THR A 149 0.18 2.93 18.08
C THR A 149 0.36 3.49 16.66
N PRO A 150 -0.66 4.16 16.08
CA PRO A 150 -0.49 4.84 14.80
C PRO A 150 0.64 5.87 14.88
N ALA A 151 1.60 5.76 13.95
CA ALA A 151 2.81 6.58 13.93
C ALA A 151 2.89 7.45 12.67
N TYR A 152 2.29 7.03 11.55
CA TYR A 152 2.33 7.77 10.31
C TYR A 152 1.65 9.13 10.44
N LYS A 153 2.34 10.15 9.94
CA LYS A 153 1.84 11.52 9.80
C LYS A 153 2.04 11.94 8.35
N VAL A 154 1.03 12.61 7.80
CA VAL A 154 1.16 13.26 6.49
C VAL A 154 2.28 14.31 6.54
N SER A 155 2.82 14.66 5.37
CA SER A 155 3.86 15.68 5.27
C SER A 155 3.36 17.02 5.82
N ALA A 156 4.29 17.88 6.28
CA ALA A 156 3.94 19.22 6.76
C ALA A 156 3.24 20.06 5.66
N GLU A 157 3.58 19.82 4.39
CA GLU A 157 2.93 20.45 3.26
C GLU A 157 1.49 19.96 3.07
N THR A 158 1.27 18.64 3.07
CA THR A 158 -0.08 18.05 3.00
C THR A 158 -0.94 18.51 4.18
N ALA A 159 -0.39 18.57 5.38
CA ALA A 159 -1.09 19.06 6.57
C ALA A 159 -1.57 20.52 6.40
N LYS A 160 -0.79 21.39 5.76
CA LYS A 160 -1.21 22.77 5.44
C LYS A 160 -2.41 22.78 4.50
N CYS A 161 -2.40 21.95 3.45
CA CYS A 161 -3.53 21.81 2.54
C CYS A 161 -4.78 21.30 3.27
N GLN A 162 -4.62 20.27 4.11
CA GLN A 162 -5.72 19.68 4.87
C GLN A 162 -6.39 20.68 5.81
N GLY A 163 -5.65 21.64 6.38
CA GLY A 163 -6.19 22.67 7.28
C GLY A 163 -7.35 23.48 6.70
N CYS A 164 -7.38 23.69 5.38
CA CYS A 164 -8.47 24.39 4.69
C CYS A 164 -9.38 23.46 3.87
N HIS A 165 -8.83 22.39 3.30
CA HIS A 165 -9.54 21.59 2.30
C HIS A 165 -10.18 20.31 2.84
N VAL A 166 -9.72 19.77 3.98
CA VAL A 166 -10.16 18.46 4.50
C VAL A 166 -10.91 18.61 5.82
N GLY A 167 -12.07 17.96 5.90
CA GLY A 167 -12.81 17.81 7.14
C GLY A 167 -13.99 18.77 7.28
N LYS A 168 -14.96 18.37 8.11
CA LYS A 168 -16.27 19.04 8.24
C LYS A 168 -16.19 20.48 8.74
N THR A 169 -15.15 20.81 9.50
CA THR A 169 -14.93 22.14 10.09
C THR A 169 -13.88 22.95 9.33
N SER A 170 -13.39 22.45 8.20
CA SER A 170 -12.42 23.18 7.38
C SER A 170 -13.10 24.28 6.57
N MET A 171 -12.34 25.31 6.18
CA MET A 171 -12.86 26.47 5.46
C MET A 171 -13.58 26.10 4.16
N LEU A 172 -13.07 25.10 3.43
CA LEU A 172 -13.59 24.70 2.12
C LEU A 172 -14.21 23.30 2.14
N GLY A 173 -13.62 22.34 2.86
CA GLY A 173 -14.15 20.97 2.98
C GLY A 173 -14.37 20.25 1.65
N ASN A 174 -13.56 20.57 0.64
CA ASN A 174 -13.77 20.16 -0.75
C ASN A 174 -12.83 19.03 -1.23
N THR A 175 -12.05 18.41 -0.33
CA THR A 175 -11.23 17.24 -0.66
C THR A 175 -11.28 16.18 0.45
N LEU A 176 -10.91 14.94 0.09
CA LEU A 176 -10.89 13.78 0.99
C LEU A 176 -9.66 12.93 0.66
N THR A 177 -8.55 13.17 1.36
CA THR A 177 -7.32 12.41 1.12
C THR A 177 -6.29 12.57 2.24
N ASN A 178 -5.43 11.56 2.38
CA ASN A 178 -4.15 11.61 3.11
C ASN A 178 -2.94 11.44 2.17
N MET A 179 -3.19 11.42 0.85
CA MET A 179 -2.15 11.37 -0.17
C MET A 179 -1.36 12.69 -0.21
N ASP A 180 -0.09 12.58 -0.60
CA ASP A 180 0.74 13.75 -0.84
C ASP A 180 0.21 14.55 -2.03
N CYS A 181 0.03 15.84 -1.81
CA CYS A 181 -0.58 16.77 -2.75
C CYS A 181 0.42 17.26 -3.81
N ALA A 182 1.69 17.44 -3.42
CA ALA A 182 2.69 18.13 -4.24
C ALA A 182 2.94 17.47 -5.61
N PRO A 183 2.98 16.12 -5.75
CA PRO A 183 3.20 15.49 -7.05
C PRO A 183 2.13 15.79 -8.10
N CYS A 184 0.89 16.07 -7.69
CA CYS A 184 -0.22 16.34 -8.60
C CYS A 184 -0.64 17.82 -8.61
N HIS A 185 -0.38 18.55 -7.54
CA HIS A 185 -0.75 19.94 -7.36
C HIS A 185 0.47 20.83 -7.03
N PRO A 186 1.54 20.83 -7.86
CA PRO A 186 2.79 21.53 -7.56
C PRO A 186 2.66 23.06 -7.52
N ASN A 187 1.57 23.60 -8.06
CA ASN A 187 1.26 25.03 -8.09
C ASN A 187 -0.19 25.28 -7.65
N ALA A 188 -0.63 24.61 -6.57
CA ALA A 188 -1.96 24.83 -6.02
C ALA A 188 -2.19 26.33 -5.77
N HIS A 189 -3.22 26.89 -6.43
CA HIS A 189 -3.61 28.31 -6.38
C HIS A 189 -2.75 29.33 -7.13
N LYS A 190 -1.78 28.89 -7.95
CA LYS A 190 -1.14 29.80 -8.90
C LYS A 190 -2.15 30.13 -10.01
N LYS A 191 -2.54 31.41 -10.12
CA LYS A 191 -3.39 31.93 -11.20
C LYS A 191 -2.61 32.06 -12.50
#